data_AF-A0A520GRW6-F1
#
_entry.id   AF-A0A520GRW6-F1
#
_cell.length_a   1.000
_cell.length_b   1.000
_cell.length_c   1.000
_cell.angle_alpha   90.00
_cell.angle_beta   90.00
_cell.angle_gamma   90.00
#
_symmetry.space_group_name_H-M   'P 1'
#
loop_
_entity.id
_entity.type
_entity.pdbx_description
1 polymer ?
#
loop_
_entity_poly.entity_id
_entity_poly.type
_entity_poly.pdbx_seq_one_letter_code
_entity_poly.pdbx_strand_id
1 'polypeptide(L)'
;MNPSSLLPADLLGFWAEWLRPSAGLPTVLWALLLAAAAAAGHLVQRYLGLPKVVGYSMVGTTVGLAGFEGAVWPLQGIPLFLLELGVAIVLFEAGGRLPLRWFRHNPRVLLQSLLESALTYFAVFWTLHAMGVPDPVANPVALMAIVASPAVLSRVVMDTRASGPMTERAMTLATLNTFYALALGYAQAGLLERGPEGLISKLHPVLVVLGLSFVVGAL
;
A
#
# COMPACT_ATOMS: atom_id res chain seq x y z
N MET A 1 18.83 56.03 13.65
CA MET A 1 19.25 54.80 12.92
C MET A 1 19.99 53.91 13.90
N ASN A 2 19.35 52.83 14.37
CA ASN A 2 19.97 51.82 15.21
C ASN A 2 19.64 50.44 14.60
N PRO A 3 20.63 49.65 14.14
CA PRO A 3 20.41 48.51 13.24
C PRO A 3 20.33 47.16 13.98
N SER A 4 19.47 47.04 14.99
CA SER A 4 19.38 45.82 15.82
C SER A 4 18.02 45.11 15.81
N SER A 5 17.08 45.51 14.96
CA SER A 5 15.72 44.94 14.92
C SER A 5 15.45 43.96 13.78
N LEU A 6 16.46 43.50 13.04
CA LEU A 6 16.20 42.86 11.74
C LEU A 6 15.84 41.37 11.76
N LEU A 7 16.03 40.60 12.84
CA LEU A 7 15.46 39.25 13.01
C LEU A 7 15.42 38.94 14.52
N PRO A 8 14.25 38.73 15.19
CA PRO A 8 13.53 37.43 15.10
C PRO A 8 11.99 37.50 15.32
N ALA A 9 11.36 38.67 15.45
CA ALA A 9 9.93 38.77 15.78
C ALA A 9 9.04 38.43 14.58
N ASP A 10 9.41 38.88 13.38
CA ASP A 10 8.66 38.60 12.15
C ASP A 10 8.82 37.16 11.67
N LEU A 11 9.99 36.55 11.92
CA LEU A 11 10.18 35.11 11.69
C LEU A 11 9.32 34.29 12.66
N LEU A 12 9.34 34.61 13.96
CA LEU A 12 8.50 33.95 14.94
C LEU A 12 7.01 34.14 14.63
N GLY A 13 6.61 35.32 14.13
CA GLY A 13 5.25 35.61 13.64
C GLY A 13 4.86 34.80 12.41
N PHE A 14 5.73 34.74 11.39
CA PHE A 14 5.54 33.92 10.19
C PHE A 14 5.42 32.42 10.53
N TRP A 15 6.30 31.92 11.40
CA TRP A 15 6.22 30.54 11.89
C TRP A 15 4.95 30.31 12.71
N ALA A 16 4.53 31.25 13.56
CA ALA A 16 3.30 31.16 14.35
C ALA A 16 2.03 31.23 13.51
N GLU A 17 2.06 31.95 12.39
CA GLU A 17 0.94 32.11 11.44
C GLU A 17 0.82 30.90 10.51
N TRP A 18 1.95 30.27 10.17
CA TRP A 18 1.98 28.94 9.54
C TRP A 18 1.58 27.82 10.53
N LEU A 19 1.86 27.99 11.83
CA LEU A 19 1.46 27.06 12.91
C LEU A 19 0.00 27.21 13.38
N ARG A 20 -0.70 28.32 13.11
CA ARG A 20 -2.16 28.41 13.30
C ARG A 20 -2.85 27.50 12.28
N PRO A 21 -3.87 26.73 12.69
CA PRO A 21 -3.94 25.27 12.59
C PRO A 21 -4.09 24.76 11.15
N SER A 22 -3.04 24.91 10.35
CA SER A 22 -2.90 24.30 9.01
C SER A 22 -2.66 22.78 9.10
N ALA A 23 -2.27 22.31 10.27
CA ALA A 23 -2.16 20.92 10.67
C ALA A 23 -2.71 20.82 12.10
N GLY A 24 -3.82 20.10 12.33
CA GLY A 24 -4.26 19.83 13.70
C GLY A 24 -3.13 19.14 14.50
N LEU A 25 -3.18 19.22 15.83
CA LEU A 25 -2.28 18.47 16.73
C LEU A 25 -2.08 16.99 16.28
N PRO A 26 -3.11 16.28 15.79
CA PRO A 26 -2.95 14.94 15.21
C PRO A 26 -2.01 14.89 13.99
N THR A 27 -2.12 15.83 13.06
CA THR A 27 -1.28 15.87 11.85
C THR A 27 0.20 16.06 12.19
N VAL A 28 0.52 16.88 13.19
CA VAL A 28 1.89 17.07 13.67
C VAL A 28 2.42 15.80 14.32
N LEU A 29 1.61 15.11 15.13
CA LEU A 29 1.99 13.82 15.71
C LEU A 29 2.28 12.77 14.63
N TRP A 30 1.44 12.69 13.59
CA TRP A 30 1.68 11.80 12.45
C TRP A 30 2.95 12.16 11.68
N ALA A 31 3.22 13.45 11.46
CA ALA A 31 4.45 13.90 10.81
C ALA A 31 5.70 13.55 11.65
N LEU A 32 5.65 13.73 12.98
CA LEU A 32 6.73 13.35 13.88
C LEU A 32 6.95 11.83 13.90
N LEU A 33 5.87 11.04 13.88
CA LEU A 33 5.95 9.58 13.77
C LEU A 33 6.59 9.15 12.45
N LEU A 34 6.21 9.75 11.34
CA LEU A 34 6.81 9.48 10.04
C LEU A 34 8.29 9.89 10.01
N ALA A 35 8.66 11.01 10.64
CA ALA A 35 10.05 11.44 10.78
C ALA A 35 10.86 10.46 11.64
N ALA A 36 10.31 10.00 12.76
CA ALA A 36 10.93 9.00 13.62
C ALA A 36 11.11 7.66 12.90
N ALA A 37 10.10 7.21 12.14
CA ALA A 37 10.19 6.05 11.27
C ALA A 37 11.28 6.22 10.22
N ALA A 38 11.33 7.36 9.52
CA ALA A 38 12.35 7.66 8.52
C ALA A 38 13.77 7.61 9.11
N ALA A 39 13.97 8.21 10.30
CA ALA A 39 15.23 8.20 11.01
C ALA A 39 15.63 6.78 11.44
N ALA A 40 14.72 6.02 12.05
CA ALA A 40 14.95 4.64 12.44
C ALA A 40 15.29 3.74 11.24
N GLY A 41 14.59 3.89 10.11
CA GLY A 41 14.90 3.18 8.87
C GLY A 41 16.31 3.50 8.37
N HIS A 42 16.73 4.76 8.44
CA HIS A 42 18.10 5.13 8.08
C HIS A 42 19.14 4.55 9.04
N LEU A 43 18.88 4.57 10.35
CA LEU A 43 19.77 3.96 11.36
C LEU A 43 19.90 2.45 11.15
N VAL A 44 18.78 1.75 10.95
CA VAL A 44 18.77 0.31 10.65
C VAL A 44 19.58 0.01 9.40
N GLN A 45 19.39 0.77 8.32
CA GLN A 45 20.17 0.57 7.11
C GLN A 45 21.67 0.87 7.33
N ARG A 46 22.00 1.92 8.09
CA ARG A 46 23.39 2.32 8.34
C ARG A 46 24.15 1.32 9.21
N TYR A 47 23.52 0.78 10.25
CA TYR A 47 24.19 -0.08 11.23
C TYR A 47 24.03 -1.57 10.97
N LEU A 48 22.87 -2.00 10.46
CA LEU A 48 22.58 -3.43 10.24
C LEU A 48 22.65 -3.83 8.75
N GLY A 49 22.74 -2.87 7.82
CA GLY A 49 22.75 -3.14 6.38
C GLY A 49 21.41 -3.64 5.83
N LEU A 50 20.34 -3.62 6.63
CA LEU A 50 19.02 -4.09 6.26
C LEU A 50 18.22 -3.02 5.48
N PRO A 51 17.22 -3.41 4.68
CA PRO A 51 16.32 -2.45 4.02
C PRO A 51 15.62 -1.55 5.03
N LYS A 52 15.42 -0.27 4.67
CA LYS A 52 14.86 0.73 5.60
C LYS A 52 13.44 0.40 6.07
N VAL A 53 12.70 -0.38 5.28
CA VAL A 53 11.36 -0.88 5.61
C VAL A 53 11.32 -1.57 6.97
N VAL A 54 12.38 -2.30 7.33
CA VAL A 54 12.49 -2.96 8.64
C VAL A 54 12.42 -1.94 9.77
N GLY A 55 13.13 -0.81 9.65
CA GLY A 55 13.08 0.25 10.66
C GLY A 55 11.73 0.95 10.75
N TYR A 56 10.98 1.06 9.65
CA TYR A 56 9.62 1.61 9.65
C TYR A 56 8.68 0.70 10.44
N SER A 57 8.76 -0.62 10.19
CA SER A 57 7.98 -1.63 10.90
C SER A 57 8.32 -1.68 12.39
N MET A 58 9.60 -1.51 12.77
CA MET A 58 10.00 -1.44 14.18
C MET A 58 9.35 -0.27 14.90
N VAL A 59 9.38 0.94 14.30
CA VAL A 59 8.73 2.12 14.89
C VAL A 59 7.22 1.94 14.98
N GLY A 60 6.57 1.42 13.93
CA GLY A 60 5.13 1.13 13.97
C GLY A 60 4.77 0.14 15.09
N THR A 61 5.59 -0.90 15.28
CA THR A 61 5.38 -1.91 16.33
C THR A 61 5.56 -1.33 17.72
N THR A 62 6.64 -0.57 17.97
CA THR A 62 6.90 0.02 19.29
C THR A 62 5.85 1.05 19.66
N VAL A 63 5.43 1.88 18.70
CA VAL A 63 4.40 2.90 18.91
C VAL A 63 3.03 2.25 19.10
N GLY A 64 2.68 1.24 18.30
CA GLY A 64 1.44 0.47 18.47
C GLY A 64 1.35 -0.16 19.87
N LEU A 65 2.41 -0.87 20.30
CA LEU A 65 2.48 -1.48 21.63
C LEU A 65 2.50 -0.45 22.77
N ALA A 66 2.99 0.77 22.53
CA ALA A 66 2.99 1.85 23.51
C ALA A 66 1.60 2.50 23.72
N GLY A 67 0.55 2.01 23.06
CA GLY A 67 -0.82 2.47 23.28
C GLY A 67 -1.24 3.65 22.39
N PHE A 68 -0.62 3.81 21.21
CA PHE A 68 -1.02 4.81 20.22
C PHE A 68 -2.39 4.52 19.57
N GLU A 69 -3.11 3.49 20.04
CA GLU A 69 -4.41 3.01 19.54
C GLU A 69 -5.63 3.85 19.98
N GLY A 70 -5.44 4.88 20.82
CA GLY A 70 -6.51 5.75 21.36
C GLY A 70 -6.97 6.87 20.42
N ALA A 71 -7.10 8.10 20.95
CA ALA A 71 -7.73 9.27 20.29
C ALA A 71 -7.12 9.73 18.93
N VAL A 72 -6.07 9.08 18.45
CA VAL A 72 -5.35 9.38 17.20
C VAL A 72 -5.60 8.31 16.12
N TRP A 73 -6.29 7.21 16.48
CA TRP A 73 -6.68 6.12 15.60
C TRP A 73 -8.22 5.98 15.55
N PRO A 74 -8.85 5.79 14.38
CA PRO A 74 -8.25 5.67 13.06
C PRO A 74 -7.69 6.99 12.52
N LEU A 75 -6.76 6.91 11.56
CA LEU A 75 -6.23 8.06 10.83
C LEU A 75 -7.39 8.82 10.16
N GLN A 76 -7.52 10.13 10.40
CA GLN A 76 -8.62 10.95 9.88
C GLN A 76 -8.10 12.29 9.35
N GLY A 77 -8.88 12.92 8.47
CA GLY A 77 -8.60 14.26 7.96
C GLY A 77 -7.39 14.32 7.01
N ILE A 78 -6.62 15.40 7.10
CA ILE A 78 -5.48 15.68 6.19
C ILE A 78 -4.45 14.53 6.16
N PRO A 79 -4.03 13.93 7.29
CA PRO A 79 -3.10 12.80 7.28
C PRO A 79 -3.61 11.59 6.49
N LEU A 80 -4.90 11.27 6.60
CA LEU A 80 -5.51 10.17 5.84
C LEU A 80 -5.50 10.49 4.35
N PHE A 81 -5.93 11.69 3.97
CA PHE A 81 -5.90 12.12 2.58
C PHE A 81 -4.49 12.06 1.97
N LEU A 82 -3.46 12.50 2.71
CA LEU A 82 -2.07 12.40 2.25
C LEU A 82 -1.59 10.95 2.11
N LEU A 83 -2.01 10.07 3.02
CA LEU A 83 -1.72 8.63 2.91
C LEU A 83 -2.38 8.04 1.67
N GLU A 84 -3.68 8.30 1.46
CA GLU A 84 -4.43 7.84 0.29
C GLU A 84 -3.81 8.34 -1.01
N LEU A 85 -3.45 9.62 -1.06
CA LEU A 85 -2.76 10.22 -2.21
C LEU A 85 -1.39 9.54 -2.44
N GLY A 86 -0.62 9.30 -1.39
CA GLY A 86 0.67 8.62 -1.47
C GLY A 86 0.54 7.20 -2.00
N VAL A 87 -0.43 6.43 -1.49
CA VAL A 87 -0.75 5.08 -1.98
C VAL A 87 -1.19 5.13 -3.44
N ALA A 88 -2.06 6.08 -3.81
CA ALA A 88 -2.52 6.25 -5.19
C ALA A 88 -1.36 6.56 -6.15
N ILE A 89 -0.43 7.45 -5.78
CA ILE A 89 0.75 7.78 -6.60
C ILE A 89 1.63 6.55 -6.78
N VAL A 90 1.90 5.79 -5.71
CA VAL A 90 2.77 4.62 -5.80
C VAL A 90 2.12 3.51 -6.63
N LEU A 91 0.81 3.31 -6.49
CA LEU A 91 0.07 2.37 -7.34
C LEU A 91 0.04 2.81 -8.80
N PHE A 92 -0.11 4.12 -9.06
CA PHE A 92 -0.04 4.68 -10.40
C PHE A 92 1.35 4.48 -11.02
N GLU A 93 2.42 4.74 -10.26
CA GLU A 93 3.79 4.51 -10.70
C GLU A 93 4.06 3.03 -10.97
N ALA A 94 3.63 2.15 -10.07
CA ALA A 94 3.78 0.70 -10.23
C ALA A 94 3.03 0.19 -11.48
N GLY A 95 1.80 0.68 -11.70
CA GLY A 95 1.00 0.38 -12.89
C GLY A 95 1.64 0.93 -14.17
N GLY A 96 2.14 2.16 -14.15
CA GLY A 96 2.83 2.79 -15.28
C GLY A 96 4.13 2.08 -15.69
N ARG A 97 4.76 1.35 -14.77
CA ARG A 97 5.95 0.53 -15.04
C ARG A 97 5.63 -0.81 -15.71
N LEU A 98 4.36 -1.21 -15.83
CA LEU A 98 3.98 -2.48 -16.47
C LEU A 98 4.13 -2.40 -17.99
N PRO A 99 4.96 -3.24 -18.62
CA PRO A 99 5.09 -3.27 -20.07
C PRO A 99 3.90 -4.02 -20.70
N LEU A 100 2.75 -3.34 -20.86
CA LEU A 100 1.51 -3.91 -21.42
C LEU A 100 1.73 -4.64 -22.77
N ARG A 101 2.56 -4.08 -23.64
CA ARG A 101 2.90 -4.66 -24.95
C ARG A 101 3.73 -5.95 -24.83
N TRP A 102 4.51 -6.09 -23.77
CA TRP A 102 5.32 -7.28 -23.53
C TRP A 102 4.48 -8.49 -23.12
N PHE A 103 3.38 -8.27 -22.39
CA PHE A 103 2.47 -9.35 -22.00
C PHE A 103 1.84 -10.07 -23.19
N ARG A 104 1.57 -9.35 -24.29
CA ARG A 104 1.06 -9.96 -25.54
C ARG A 104 2.03 -11.00 -26.12
N HIS A 105 3.32 -10.81 -25.90
CA HIS A 105 4.38 -11.70 -26.40
C HIS A 105 4.76 -12.78 -25.37
N ASN A 106 4.46 -12.58 -24.08
CA ASN A 106 4.82 -13.49 -22.98
C ASN A 106 3.62 -13.78 -22.06
N PRO A 107 2.53 -14.40 -22.57
CA PRO A 107 1.31 -14.65 -21.79
C PRO A 107 1.53 -15.61 -20.61
N ARG A 108 2.62 -16.39 -20.63
CA ARG A 108 2.96 -17.34 -19.56
C ARG A 108 3.14 -16.66 -18.20
N VAL A 109 3.61 -15.41 -18.16
CA VAL A 109 3.78 -14.67 -16.89
C VAL A 109 2.45 -14.29 -16.27
N LEU A 110 1.47 -13.90 -17.09
CA LEU A 110 0.10 -13.65 -16.62
C LEU A 110 -0.53 -14.93 -16.07
N LEU A 111 -0.38 -16.03 -16.81
CA LEU A 111 -0.91 -17.32 -16.37
C LEU A 111 -0.25 -17.78 -15.06
N GLN A 112 1.07 -17.63 -14.93
CA GLN A 112 1.80 -17.94 -13.70
C GLN A 112 1.30 -17.09 -12.53
N SER A 113 1.22 -15.77 -12.69
CA SER A 113 0.76 -14.85 -11.64
C SER A 113 -0.68 -15.17 -11.21
N LEU A 114 -1.55 -15.47 -12.17
CA LEU A 114 -2.94 -15.84 -11.91
C LEU A 114 -3.04 -17.17 -11.15
N LEU A 115 -2.28 -18.18 -11.55
CA LEU A 115 -2.24 -19.48 -10.87
C LEU A 115 -1.68 -19.34 -9.46
N GLU A 116 -0.58 -18.62 -9.29
CA GLU A 116 0.05 -18.37 -7.98
C GLU A 116 -0.90 -17.63 -7.05
N SER A 117 -1.59 -16.60 -7.55
CA SER A 117 -2.60 -15.84 -6.81
C SER A 117 -3.79 -16.71 -6.41
N ALA A 118 -4.33 -17.50 -7.34
CA ALA A 118 -5.47 -18.38 -7.08
C ALA A 118 -5.11 -19.47 -6.05
N LEU A 119 -3.95 -20.11 -6.21
CA LEU A 119 -3.47 -21.12 -5.26
C LEU A 119 -3.26 -20.52 -3.88
N THR A 120 -2.67 -19.32 -3.78
CA THR A 120 -2.46 -18.63 -2.50
C THR A 120 -3.80 -18.32 -1.82
N TYR A 121 -4.77 -17.80 -2.57
CA TYR A 121 -6.12 -17.53 -2.07
C TYR A 121 -6.78 -18.78 -1.51
N PHE A 122 -6.85 -19.85 -2.30
CA PHE A 122 -7.53 -21.08 -1.89
C PHE A 122 -6.81 -21.78 -0.74
N ALA A 123 -5.47 -21.78 -0.74
CA ALA A 123 -4.68 -22.33 0.36
C ALA A 123 -4.99 -21.61 1.68
N VAL A 124 -4.98 -20.27 1.70
CA VAL A 124 -5.29 -19.50 2.91
C VAL A 124 -6.76 -19.67 3.31
N PHE A 125 -7.69 -19.59 2.36
CA PHE A 125 -9.12 -19.75 2.60
C PHE A 125 -9.44 -21.11 3.24
N TRP A 126 -8.94 -22.21 2.67
CA TRP A 126 -9.18 -23.55 3.23
C TRP A 126 -8.47 -23.76 4.56
N THR A 127 -7.28 -23.18 4.75
CA THR A 127 -6.58 -23.23 6.06
C THR A 127 -7.42 -22.55 7.13
N LEU A 128 -7.94 -21.35 6.86
CA LEU A 128 -8.79 -20.62 7.80
C LEU A 128 -10.12 -21.36 8.07
N HIS A 129 -10.71 -21.94 7.03
CA HIS A 129 -11.93 -22.72 7.17
C HIS A 129 -11.70 -24.00 7.99
N ALA A 130 -10.56 -24.68 7.80
CA ALA A 130 -10.16 -25.83 8.63
C ALA A 130 -9.94 -25.43 10.10
N MET A 131 -9.59 -24.18 10.38
CA MET A 131 -9.50 -23.61 11.73
C MET A 131 -10.86 -23.14 12.29
N GLY A 132 -11.96 -23.31 11.54
CA GLY A 132 -13.30 -22.90 11.95
C GLY A 132 -13.58 -21.40 11.82
N VAL A 133 -12.78 -20.66 11.04
CA VAL A 133 -12.99 -19.22 10.81
C VAL A 133 -14.17 -19.00 9.87
N PRO A 134 -15.15 -18.13 10.21
CA PRO A 134 -16.29 -17.84 9.36
C PRO A 134 -15.91 -17.20 8.01
N ASP A 135 -16.66 -17.52 6.96
CA ASP A 135 -16.44 -17.02 5.58
C ASP A 135 -16.35 -15.49 5.46
N PRO A 136 -17.14 -14.66 6.19
CA PRO A 136 -17.03 -13.20 6.12
C PRO A 136 -15.66 -12.66 6.55
N VAL A 137 -14.91 -13.42 7.35
CA VAL A 137 -13.55 -13.07 7.80
C VAL A 137 -12.52 -13.78 6.94
N ALA A 138 -12.73 -15.06 6.63
CA ALA A 138 -11.79 -15.86 5.85
C ALA A 138 -11.57 -15.30 4.44
N ASN A 139 -12.61 -14.80 3.78
CA ASN A 139 -12.52 -14.30 2.41
C ASN A 139 -11.67 -13.00 2.29
N PRO A 140 -11.92 -11.92 3.07
CA PRO A 140 -11.04 -10.75 3.06
C PRO A 140 -9.59 -11.08 3.44
N VAL A 141 -9.37 -11.97 4.41
CA VAL A 141 -8.01 -12.36 4.82
C VAL A 141 -7.29 -13.12 3.71
N ALA A 142 -7.97 -14.06 3.05
CA ALA A 142 -7.42 -14.78 1.90
C ALA A 142 -7.12 -13.83 0.73
N LEU A 143 -7.97 -12.83 0.49
CA LEU A 143 -7.73 -11.81 -0.51
C LEU A 143 -6.49 -10.95 -0.19
N MET A 144 -6.34 -10.52 1.06
CA MET A 144 -5.17 -9.76 1.51
C MET A 144 -3.88 -10.58 1.41
N ALA A 145 -3.95 -11.90 1.58
CA ALA A 145 -2.79 -12.77 1.48
C ALA A 145 -2.19 -12.88 0.07
N ILE A 146 -2.96 -12.60 -0.98
CA ILE A 146 -2.46 -12.56 -2.36
C ILE A 146 -1.60 -11.30 -2.61
N VAL A 147 -1.85 -10.23 -1.86
CA VAL A 147 -1.27 -8.90 -2.12
C VAL A 147 0.25 -8.94 -1.93
N ALA A 148 0.98 -8.51 -2.96
CA ALA A 148 2.42 -8.31 -2.91
C ALA A 148 2.73 -6.85 -3.22
N SER A 149 3.20 -6.07 -2.24
CA SER A 149 3.34 -4.62 -2.38
C SER A 149 4.49 -4.20 -3.31
N PRO A 150 4.24 -3.60 -4.49
CA PRO A 150 5.29 -3.08 -5.37
C PRO A 150 6.02 -1.87 -4.75
N ALA A 151 5.33 -1.12 -3.87
CA ALA A 151 5.90 -0.01 -3.11
C ALA A 151 7.05 -0.48 -2.21
N VAL A 152 6.78 -1.51 -1.41
CA VAL A 152 7.76 -2.08 -0.49
C VAL A 152 8.89 -2.74 -1.27
N LEU A 153 8.55 -3.52 -2.30
CA LEU A 153 9.56 -4.18 -3.12
C LEU A 153 10.47 -3.18 -3.83
N SER A 154 9.92 -2.10 -4.41
CA SER A 154 10.74 -1.07 -5.07
C SER A 154 11.68 -0.37 -4.08
N ARG A 155 11.22 -0.15 -2.84
CA ARG A 155 12.08 0.38 -1.78
C ARG A 155 13.20 -0.57 -1.41
N VAL A 156 12.90 -1.85 -1.22
CA VAL A 156 13.91 -2.87 -0.92
C VAL A 156 14.94 -2.95 -2.05
N VAL A 157 14.49 -2.96 -3.31
CA VAL A 157 15.36 -2.98 -4.50
C VAL A 157 16.31 -1.79 -4.52
N MET A 158 15.82 -0.58 -4.23
CA MET A 158 16.67 0.62 -4.13
C MET A 158 17.68 0.51 -2.99
N ASP A 159 17.25 0.05 -1.82
CA ASP A 159 18.11 -0.05 -0.63
C ASP A 159 19.19 -1.14 -0.79
N THR A 160 18.91 -2.24 -1.51
CA THR A 160 19.87 -3.33 -1.76
C THR A 160 20.63 -3.20 -3.08
N ARG A 161 20.31 -2.21 -3.91
CA ARG A 161 20.84 -2.05 -5.28
C ARG A 161 20.62 -3.29 -6.17
N ALA A 162 19.50 -4.01 -5.96
CA ALA A 162 19.16 -5.17 -6.76
C ALA A 162 18.81 -4.77 -8.20
N SER A 163 19.23 -5.56 -9.18
CA SER A 163 18.96 -5.31 -10.59
C SER A 163 18.91 -6.59 -11.40
N GLY A 164 18.39 -6.51 -12.63
CA GLY A 164 18.35 -7.61 -13.58
C GLY A 164 17.01 -8.31 -13.71
N PRO A 165 16.96 -9.40 -14.51
CA PRO A 165 15.71 -9.99 -14.99
C PRO A 165 14.79 -10.54 -13.88
N MET A 166 15.36 -11.00 -12.77
CA MET A 166 14.58 -11.53 -11.65
C MET A 166 13.88 -10.42 -10.87
N THR A 167 14.54 -9.27 -10.70
CA THR A 167 13.96 -8.09 -10.05
C THR A 167 12.83 -7.50 -10.88
N GLU A 168 13.02 -7.42 -12.20
CA GLU A 168 11.98 -6.93 -13.13
C GLU A 168 10.75 -7.84 -13.12
N ARG A 169 10.95 -9.16 -13.15
CA ARG A 169 9.85 -10.13 -13.04
C ARG A 169 9.15 -10.05 -11.69
N ALA A 170 9.89 -9.98 -10.59
CA ALA A 170 9.32 -9.83 -9.25
C ALA A 170 8.48 -8.56 -9.12
N MET A 171 8.96 -7.43 -9.67
CA MET A 171 8.21 -6.17 -9.69
C MET A 171 6.91 -6.30 -10.49
N THR A 172 7.00 -6.94 -11.67
CA THR A 172 5.84 -7.17 -12.54
C THR A 172 4.79 -8.04 -11.85
N LEU A 173 5.21 -9.16 -11.24
CA LEU A 173 4.33 -10.06 -10.50
C LEU A 173 3.71 -9.38 -9.27
N ALA A 174 4.50 -8.60 -8.52
CA ALA A 174 3.98 -7.85 -7.37
C ALA A 174 2.90 -6.83 -7.76
N THR A 175 3.12 -6.08 -8.85
CA THR A 175 2.12 -5.15 -9.37
C THR A 175 0.87 -5.89 -9.86
N LEU A 176 1.00 -7.02 -10.57
CA LEU A 176 -0.13 -7.83 -11.02
C LEU A 176 -0.95 -8.38 -9.83
N ASN A 177 -0.29 -8.97 -8.83
CA ASN A 177 -0.97 -9.50 -7.65
C ASN A 177 -1.75 -8.41 -6.89
N THR A 178 -1.13 -7.23 -6.71
CA THR A 178 -1.82 -6.08 -6.09
C THR A 178 -2.99 -5.61 -6.94
N PHE A 179 -2.84 -5.56 -8.27
CA PHE A 179 -3.93 -5.20 -9.17
C PHE A 179 -5.11 -6.18 -9.06
N TYR A 180 -4.84 -7.49 -9.09
CA TYR A 180 -5.87 -8.52 -8.92
C TYR A 180 -6.57 -8.40 -7.57
N ALA A 181 -5.81 -8.21 -6.49
CA ALA A 181 -6.37 -8.08 -5.15
C ALA A 181 -7.25 -6.83 -5.02
N LEU A 182 -6.82 -5.69 -5.57
CA LEU A 182 -7.65 -4.48 -5.58
C LEU A 182 -8.92 -4.68 -6.43
N ALA A 183 -8.80 -5.24 -7.64
CA ALA A 183 -9.94 -5.49 -8.51
C ALA A 183 -10.97 -6.44 -7.87
N LEU A 184 -10.51 -7.54 -7.29
CA LEU A 184 -11.34 -8.50 -6.56
C LEU A 184 -11.92 -7.88 -5.29
N GLY A 185 -11.14 -7.11 -4.54
CA GLY A 185 -11.57 -6.43 -3.32
C GLY A 185 -12.66 -5.40 -3.58
N TYR A 186 -12.51 -4.57 -4.61
CA TYR A 186 -13.55 -3.65 -5.05
C TYR A 186 -14.82 -4.39 -5.51
N ALA A 187 -14.66 -5.49 -6.26
CA ALA A 187 -15.80 -6.32 -6.66
C ALA A 187 -16.53 -6.90 -5.43
N GLN A 188 -15.80 -7.43 -4.45
CA GLN A 188 -16.38 -7.97 -3.22
C GLN A 188 -17.04 -6.89 -2.35
N ALA A 189 -16.42 -5.72 -2.20
CA ALA A 189 -17.00 -4.59 -1.48
C ALA A 189 -18.32 -4.14 -2.13
N GLY A 190 -18.36 -4.02 -3.46
CA GLY A 190 -19.58 -3.69 -4.19
C GLY A 190 -20.67 -4.78 -4.12
N LEU A 191 -20.30 -6.04 -3.88
CA LEU A 191 -21.24 -7.14 -3.63
C LEU A 191 -21.77 -7.16 -2.19
N LEU A 192 -21.05 -6.60 -1.22
CA LEU A 192 -21.55 -6.43 0.15
C LEU A 192 -22.56 -5.29 0.23
N GLU A 193 -22.35 -4.24 -0.56
CA GLU A 193 -23.28 -3.10 -0.67
C GLU A 193 -24.55 -3.42 -1.48
N ARG A 194 -24.52 -4.46 -2.33
CA ARG A 194 -25.64 -4.91 -3.16
C ARG A 194 -26.11 -6.29 -2.70
N GLY A 195 -27.29 -6.36 -2.07
CA GLY A 195 -27.89 -7.59 -1.53
C GLY A 195 -27.93 -8.81 -2.48
N PRO A 196 -28.23 -10.01 -1.93
CA PRO A 196 -27.79 -11.30 -2.45
C PRO A 196 -28.48 -11.69 -3.76
N GLU A 197 -27.74 -11.58 -4.86
CA GLU A 197 -28.11 -12.19 -6.14
C GLU A 197 -27.02 -13.23 -6.49
N GLY A 198 -27.43 -14.40 -7.00
CA GLY A 198 -26.72 -15.65 -7.35
C GLY A 198 -25.19 -15.73 -7.57
N LEU A 199 -24.68 -16.97 -7.63
CA LEU A 199 -23.26 -17.30 -7.88
C LEU A 199 -22.70 -16.63 -9.17
N ILE A 200 -23.56 -16.46 -10.18
CA ILE A 200 -23.24 -15.81 -11.47
C ILE A 200 -23.04 -14.29 -11.31
N SER A 201 -23.80 -13.63 -10.44
CA SER A 201 -23.64 -12.20 -10.12
C SER A 201 -22.40 -11.91 -9.27
N LYS A 202 -21.87 -12.91 -8.54
CA LYS A 202 -20.58 -12.79 -7.84
C LYS A 202 -19.39 -12.82 -8.81
N LEU A 203 -19.47 -13.63 -9.86
CA LEU A 203 -18.39 -13.78 -10.85
C LEU A 203 -18.42 -12.69 -11.92
N HIS A 204 -19.59 -12.13 -12.22
CA HIS A 204 -19.77 -11.09 -13.24
C HIS A 204 -18.87 -9.85 -13.06
N PRO A 205 -18.80 -9.17 -11.89
CA PRO A 205 -17.95 -7.98 -11.75
C PRO A 205 -16.46 -8.30 -11.87
N VAL A 206 -16.02 -9.46 -11.38
CA VAL A 206 -14.63 -9.93 -11.54
C VAL A 206 -14.31 -10.18 -13.02
N LEU A 207 -15.22 -10.85 -13.74
CA LEU A 207 -15.10 -11.11 -15.17
C LEU A 207 -15.16 -9.83 -16.01
N VAL A 208 -15.98 -8.84 -15.63
CA VAL A 208 -16.06 -7.55 -16.30
C VAL A 208 -14.80 -6.74 -16.07
N VAL A 209 -14.28 -6.66 -14.85
CA VAL A 209 -13.03 -5.93 -14.59
C VAL A 209 -11.85 -6.60 -15.30
N LEU A 210 -11.73 -7.93 -15.23
CA LEU A 210 -10.71 -8.67 -15.96
C LEU A 210 -10.86 -8.52 -17.49
N GLY A 211 -12.09 -8.61 -18.00
CA GLY A 211 -12.39 -8.47 -19.42
C GLY A 211 -12.12 -7.06 -19.94
N LEU A 212 -12.53 -6.02 -19.20
CA LEU A 212 -12.30 -4.62 -19.57
C LEU A 212 -10.81 -4.29 -19.52
N SER A 213 -10.08 -4.78 -18.53
CA SER A 213 -8.61 -4.61 -18.46
C SER A 213 -7.89 -5.34 -19.59
N PHE A 214 -8.38 -6.49 -20.02
CA PHE A 214 -7.81 -7.21 -21.17
C PHE A 214 -8.08 -6.47 -22.50
N VAL A 215 -9.29 -5.92 -22.69
CA VAL A 215 -9.65 -5.15 -23.88
C VAL A 215 -8.89 -3.83 -23.95
N VAL A 216 -8.82 -3.09 -22.83
CA VAL A 216 -8.07 -1.83 -22.75
C VAL A 216 -6.56 -2.06 -22.89
N GLY A 217 -6.02 -3.18 -22.38
CA GLY A 217 -4.62 -3.56 -22.57
C GLY A 217 -4.28 -4.09 -23.97
N ALA A 218 -5.28 -4.43 -24.78
CA ALA A 218 -5.11 -4.91 -26.15
C ALA A 218 -5.24 -3.81 -27.23
N LEU A 219 -5.81 -2.65 -26.88
CA LEU A 219 -5.76 -1.41 -27.67
C LEU A 219 -4.37 -0.74 -27.57
#